data_AF-A0A0S9F165-F1
#
_entry.id   AF-A0A0S9F165-F1
#
_cell.length_a   1.000
_cell.length_b   1.000
_cell.length_c   1.000
_cell.angle_alpha   90.00
_cell.angle_beta   90.00
_cell.angle_gamma   90.00
#
_symmetry.space_group_name_H-M   'P 1'
#
loop_
_entity.id
_entity.type
_entity.pdbx_description
1 polymer ?
#
loop_
_entity_poly.entity_id
_entity_poly.type
_entity_poly.pdbx_seq_one_letter_code
_entity_poly.pdbx_strand_id
1 'polypeptide(L)'
;MALFSRTSSPAQQFAQRFNPLRDTVYDEGAMFSGSAMSADLAALRPLAEGLGAESPELAELLWLQFVVYSKRQMDDEGLPLGLRALAIRAALGQLTPTDRYQQHYAIGESALQSEEYDTAIEHLRQSAQWAEQDGAVLSPEQKLGIREEIGYALHEAGRFAEALAHNQQLLSDAQSAFGSDKDVRLSGLINNLAQNAYELGDHAQARQYLAQRLALGQALHDDGIVLDTLFQQGVLAHEGGDSALARSLFQQRVAIAHASGDDDLLAETEATLAELTEREQSR
;
A
#
# COMPACT_ATOMS: atom_id res chain seq x y z
N MET A 1 10.09 44.06 45.34
CA MET A 1 10.12 43.40 44.02
C MET A 1 9.48 42.04 44.16
N ALA A 2 8.20 41.91 43.80
CA ALA A 2 7.54 40.60 43.77
C ALA A 2 8.00 39.87 42.50
N LEU A 3 8.84 38.84 42.69
CA LEU A 3 9.18 37.88 41.65
C LEU A 3 7.92 37.02 41.40
N PHE A 4 7.13 37.38 40.38
CA PHE A 4 6.08 36.51 39.87
C PHE A 4 6.76 35.33 39.18
N SER A 5 6.92 34.22 39.88
CA SER A 5 7.15 32.91 39.27
C SER A 5 5.93 32.58 38.43
N ARG A 6 5.97 32.88 37.12
CA ARG A 6 4.92 32.48 36.18
C ARG A 6 4.95 30.96 36.07
N THR A 7 4.01 30.28 36.74
CA THR A 7 3.71 28.89 36.45
C THR A 7 3.19 28.79 35.02
N SER A 8 3.81 27.95 34.19
CA SER A 8 3.35 27.70 32.81
C SER A 8 1.97 27.06 32.82
N SER A 9 1.11 27.43 31.87
CA SER A 9 -0.20 26.79 31.72
C SER A 9 -0.05 25.29 31.40
N PRO A 10 -1.06 24.44 31.68
CA PRO A 10 -0.99 23.02 31.31
C PRO A 10 -0.69 22.79 29.82
N ALA A 11 -1.24 23.63 28.93
CA ALA A 11 -0.96 23.57 27.49
C ALA A 11 0.50 23.97 27.17
N GLN A 12 1.06 24.96 27.85
CA GLN A 12 2.48 25.32 27.72
C GLN A 12 3.40 24.22 28.23
N GLN A 13 3.03 23.55 29.33
CA GLN A 13 3.77 22.40 29.86
C GLN A 13 3.74 21.22 28.88
N PHE A 14 2.60 20.97 28.24
CA PHE A 14 2.47 19.96 27.21
C PHE A 14 3.39 20.29 26.03
N ALA A 15 3.24 21.48 25.43
CA ALA A 15 4.03 21.91 24.29
C ALA A 15 5.55 21.85 24.55
N GLN A 16 5.99 22.25 25.75
CA GLN A 16 7.40 22.21 26.14
C GLN A 16 7.99 20.78 26.14
N ARG A 17 7.19 19.77 26.47
CA ARG A 17 7.62 18.37 26.50
C ARG A 17 7.36 17.65 25.17
N PHE A 18 6.28 18.02 24.48
CA PHE A 18 5.84 17.37 23.25
C PHE A 18 6.64 17.83 22.02
N ASN A 19 6.86 19.15 21.86
CA ASN A 19 7.48 19.67 20.64
C ASN A 19 8.86 19.08 20.36
N PRO A 20 9.78 18.93 21.33
CA PRO A 20 11.08 18.29 21.06
C PRO A 20 10.96 16.85 20.55
N LEU A 21 9.99 16.08 21.06
CA LEU A 21 9.72 14.71 20.62
C LEU A 21 9.15 14.70 19.19
N ARG A 22 8.15 15.56 18.94
CA ARG A 22 7.56 15.75 17.60
C ARG A 22 8.61 16.12 16.57
N ASP A 23 9.43 17.11 16.89
CA ASP A 23 10.45 17.61 15.98
C ASP A 23 11.51 16.53 15.70
N THR A 24 11.85 15.70 16.70
CA THR A 24 12.74 14.53 16.51
C THR A 24 12.12 13.46 15.60
N VAL A 25 10.81 13.19 15.70
CA VAL A 25 10.14 12.14 14.92
C VAL A 25 9.99 12.53 13.44
N TYR A 26 9.81 13.82 13.15
CA TYR A 26 9.65 14.32 11.77
C TYR A 26 10.95 14.82 11.13
N ASP A 27 12.05 14.86 11.86
CA ASP A 27 13.37 15.12 11.28
C ASP A 27 13.86 13.87 10.51
N GLU A 28 13.97 13.99 9.19
CA GLU A 28 14.44 12.93 8.29
C GLU A 28 15.85 12.42 8.62
N GLY A 29 16.69 13.26 9.24
CA GLY A 29 18.06 12.92 9.62
C GLY A 29 18.21 12.40 11.06
N ALA A 30 17.15 12.45 11.87
CA ALA A 30 17.22 12.09 13.27
C ALA A 30 17.15 10.57 13.48
N MET A 31 18.06 10.06 14.30
CA MET A 31 18.01 8.68 14.81
C MET A 31 17.52 8.68 16.25
N PHE A 32 16.47 7.92 16.55
CA PHE A 32 15.94 7.76 17.90
C PHE A 32 15.55 6.31 18.19
N SER A 33 15.52 5.94 19.47
CA SER A 33 15.00 4.65 19.90
C SER A 33 13.47 4.68 19.85
N GLY A 34 12.85 3.86 18.99
CA GLY A 34 11.40 3.81 18.85
C GLY A 34 10.68 3.42 20.15
N SER A 35 11.25 2.51 20.95
CA SER A 35 10.67 2.11 22.24
C SER A 35 10.78 3.20 23.30
N ALA A 36 11.90 3.93 23.34
CA ALA A 36 12.06 5.08 24.25
C ALA A 36 11.10 6.21 23.86
N MET A 37 11.02 6.55 22.56
CA MET A 37 10.07 7.55 22.05
C MET A 37 8.62 7.18 22.39
N SER A 38 8.26 5.90 22.23
CA SER A 38 6.91 5.43 22.59
C SER A 38 6.62 5.62 24.09
N ALA A 39 7.58 5.34 24.96
CA ALA A 39 7.45 5.53 26.40
C ALA A 39 7.34 7.03 26.77
N ASP A 40 8.16 7.88 26.16
CA ASP A 40 8.14 9.33 26.39
C ASP A 40 6.81 9.96 25.97
N LEU A 41 6.27 9.54 24.82
CA LEU A 41 4.95 9.98 24.35
C LEU A 41 3.82 9.44 25.25
N ALA A 42 3.88 8.17 25.67
CA ALA A 42 2.90 7.61 26.61
C ALA A 42 2.88 8.38 27.95
N ALA A 43 4.04 8.85 28.42
CA ALA A 43 4.15 9.66 29.65
C ALA A 43 3.51 11.07 29.54
N LEU A 44 3.13 11.51 28.33
CA LEU A 44 2.38 12.75 28.11
C LEU A 44 0.87 12.55 28.14
N ARG A 45 0.37 11.31 28.13
CA ARG A 45 -1.06 10.99 28.03
C ARG A 45 -1.92 11.70 29.09
N PRO A 46 -1.59 11.63 30.41
CA PRO A 46 -2.42 12.26 31.44
C PRO A 46 -2.49 13.78 31.32
N LEU A 47 -1.40 14.41 30.85
CA LEU A 47 -1.33 15.86 30.66
C LEU A 47 -2.20 16.30 29.49
N ALA A 48 -2.16 15.56 28.38
CA ALA A 48 -2.99 15.84 27.21
C ALA A 48 -4.48 15.59 27.49
N GLU A 49 -4.83 14.50 28.17
CA GLU A 49 -6.23 14.21 28.56
C GLU A 49 -6.78 15.26 29.53
N GLY A 50 -5.95 15.78 30.44
CA GLY A 50 -6.30 16.86 31.36
C GLY A 50 -6.66 18.19 30.66
N LEU A 51 -6.26 18.37 29.39
CA LEU A 51 -6.64 19.52 28.56
C LEU A 51 -8.01 19.33 27.87
N GLY A 52 -8.53 18.10 27.85
CA GLY A 52 -9.85 17.76 27.34
C GLY A 52 -9.85 16.58 26.37
N ALA A 53 -10.92 15.79 26.38
CA ALA A 53 -11.07 14.57 25.57
C ALA A 53 -11.18 14.80 24.05
N GLU A 54 -11.41 16.05 23.63
CA GLU A 54 -11.46 16.49 22.22
C GLU A 54 -10.51 17.69 22.00
N SER A 55 -9.45 17.79 22.81
CA SER A 55 -8.46 18.88 22.70
C SER A 55 -7.50 18.66 21.52
N PRO A 56 -6.98 19.75 20.91
CA PRO A 56 -5.97 19.63 19.86
C PRO A 56 -4.69 18.96 20.37
N GLU A 57 -4.28 19.18 21.63
CA GLU A 57 -3.09 18.56 22.23
C GLU A 57 -3.23 17.03 22.35
N LEU A 58 -4.40 16.54 22.72
CA LEU A 58 -4.72 15.11 22.73
C LEU A 58 -4.60 14.52 21.32
N ALA A 59 -5.13 15.21 20.32
CA ALA A 59 -5.06 14.76 18.92
C ALA A 59 -3.62 14.78 18.37
N GLU A 60 -2.82 15.80 18.67
CA GLU A 60 -1.41 15.86 18.29
C GLU A 60 -0.60 14.73 18.92
N LEU A 61 -0.82 14.46 20.22
CA LEU A 61 -0.13 13.36 20.90
C LEU A 61 -0.48 12.01 20.28
N LEU A 62 -1.78 11.75 20.08
CA LEU A 62 -2.26 10.49 19.51
C LEU A 62 -1.71 10.26 18.10
N TRP A 63 -1.72 11.30 17.27
CA TRP A 63 -1.18 11.20 15.92
C TRP A 63 0.32 10.92 15.92
N LEU A 64 1.09 11.56 16.80
CA LEU A 64 2.52 11.30 16.87
C LEU A 64 2.82 9.91 17.41
N GLN A 65 2.04 9.41 18.37
CA GLN A 65 2.13 8.02 18.82
C GLN A 65 1.86 7.05 17.67
N PHE A 66 0.79 7.27 16.91
CA PHE A 66 0.47 6.50 15.70
C PHE A 66 1.65 6.45 14.73
N VAL A 67 2.23 7.61 14.36
CA VAL A 67 3.40 7.68 13.47
C VAL A 67 4.60 6.87 14.00
N VAL A 68 4.85 6.93 15.31
CA VAL A 68 5.96 6.16 15.94
C VAL A 68 5.66 4.66 15.93
N TYR A 69 4.41 4.24 16.12
CA TYR A 69 4.01 2.83 16.05
C TYR A 69 4.15 2.28 14.61
N SER A 70 3.69 3.01 13.59
CA SER A 70 3.87 2.57 12.19
C SER A 70 5.34 2.51 11.79
N LYS A 71 6.20 3.46 12.22
CA LYS A 71 7.66 3.35 12.02
C LYS A 71 8.29 2.13 12.70
N ARG A 72 7.60 1.52 13.65
CA ARG A 72 8.03 0.30 14.38
C ARG A 72 7.31 -0.96 13.88
N GLN A 73 6.49 -0.88 12.83
CA GLN A 73 5.67 -1.99 12.33
C GLN A 73 4.75 -2.57 13.41
N MET A 74 4.17 -1.68 14.23
CA MET A 74 3.26 -2.01 15.32
C MET A 74 1.90 -1.40 15.02
N ASP A 75 1.37 -1.73 13.85
CA ASP A 75 0.18 -1.08 13.30
C ASP A 75 -1.09 -1.44 14.08
N ASP A 76 -1.19 -2.65 14.64
CA ASP A 76 -2.28 -3.07 15.53
C ASP A 76 -2.45 -2.11 16.73
N GLU A 77 -1.34 -1.70 17.36
CA GLU A 77 -1.39 -0.76 18.48
C GLU A 77 -1.52 0.70 18.02
N GLY A 78 -0.97 1.03 16.85
CA GLY A 78 -0.97 2.38 16.30
C GLY A 78 -2.31 2.81 15.73
N LEU A 79 -2.97 1.94 14.97
CA LEU A 79 -4.16 2.24 14.16
C LEU A 79 -5.30 2.87 14.99
N PRO A 80 -5.68 2.35 16.18
CA PRO A 80 -6.70 2.99 17.02
C PRO A 80 -6.35 4.43 17.43
N LEU A 81 -5.06 4.74 17.60
CA LEU A 81 -4.59 6.08 17.96
C LEU A 81 -4.71 7.04 16.76
N GLY A 82 -4.35 6.59 15.56
CA GLY A 82 -4.50 7.34 14.31
C GLY A 82 -5.96 7.68 14.02
N LEU A 83 -6.85 6.68 14.12
CA LEU A 83 -8.30 6.85 13.98
C LEU A 83 -8.86 7.87 14.98
N ARG A 84 -8.48 7.76 16.26
CA ARG A 84 -8.94 8.69 17.30
C ARG A 84 -8.40 10.11 17.08
N ALA A 85 -7.14 10.26 16.68
CA ALA A 85 -6.56 11.56 16.38
C ALA A 85 -7.28 12.25 15.21
N LEU A 86 -7.53 11.51 14.12
CA LEU A 86 -8.24 12.02 12.95
C LEU A 86 -9.66 12.45 13.31
N ALA A 87 -10.38 11.66 14.10
CA ALA A 87 -11.74 12.00 14.54
C ALA A 87 -11.79 13.34 15.31
N ILE A 88 -10.87 13.55 16.26
CA ILE A 88 -10.79 14.81 17.01
C ILE A 88 -10.46 15.98 16.07
N ARG A 89 -9.44 15.83 15.21
CA ARG A 89 -9.03 16.89 14.26
C ARG A 89 -10.14 17.26 13.28
N ALA A 90 -10.90 16.28 12.82
CA ALA A 90 -12.05 16.49 11.95
C ALA A 90 -13.16 17.29 12.66
N ALA A 91 -13.46 16.96 13.92
CA ALA A 91 -14.44 17.68 14.73
C ALA A 91 -14.03 19.13 15.04
N LEU A 92 -12.73 19.38 15.19
CA LEU A 92 -12.17 20.73 15.37
C LEU A 92 -12.15 21.57 14.08
N GLY A 93 -12.38 20.97 12.91
CA GLY A 93 -12.40 21.67 11.63
C GLY A 93 -11.03 22.19 11.16
N GLN A 94 -9.93 21.58 11.62
CA GLN A 94 -8.56 22.09 11.45
C GLN A 94 -7.82 21.54 10.23
N LEU A 95 -8.44 20.66 9.44
CA LEU A 95 -7.75 19.91 8.38
C LEU A 95 -7.99 20.51 7.00
N THR A 96 -6.89 20.88 6.33
CA THR A 96 -6.88 21.20 4.90
C THR A 96 -7.12 19.95 4.06
N PRO A 97 -7.48 20.06 2.76
CA PRO A 97 -7.54 18.89 1.88
C PRO A 97 -6.25 18.06 1.87
N THR A 98 -5.09 18.73 1.92
CA THR A 98 -3.80 18.05 2.01
C THR A 98 -3.66 17.24 3.30
N ASP A 99 -3.98 17.84 4.45
CA ASP A 99 -3.91 17.12 5.73
C ASP A 99 -4.88 15.93 5.74
N ARG A 100 -6.04 16.07 5.09
CA ARG A 100 -7.05 15.01 5.04
C ARG A 100 -6.58 13.84 4.21
N TYR A 101 -6.11 14.04 2.98
CA TYR A 101 -5.66 12.91 2.18
C TYR A 101 -4.45 12.24 2.85
N GLN A 102 -3.49 13.00 3.40
CA GLN A 102 -2.30 12.41 4.04
C GLN A 102 -2.68 11.57 5.26
N GLN A 103 -3.58 12.05 6.11
CA GLN A 103 -3.98 11.32 7.30
C GLN A 103 -4.81 10.08 6.98
N HIS A 104 -5.72 10.20 6.01
CA HIS A 104 -6.48 9.05 5.53
C HIS A 104 -5.57 8.02 4.84
N TYR A 105 -4.58 8.45 4.06
CA TYR A 105 -3.61 7.55 3.44
C TYR A 105 -2.81 6.77 4.49
N ALA A 106 -2.19 7.45 5.45
CA ALA A 106 -1.40 6.79 6.48
C ALA A 106 -2.23 5.80 7.33
N ILE A 107 -3.48 6.14 7.65
CA ILE A 107 -4.39 5.22 8.35
C ILE A 107 -4.75 4.03 7.45
N GLY A 108 -4.98 4.26 6.16
CA GLY A 108 -5.23 3.21 5.18
C GLY A 108 -4.07 2.21 5.07
N GLU A 109 -2.84 2.71 4.97
CA GLU A 109 -1.62 1.90 4.95
C GLU A 109 -1.46 1.09 6.24
N SER A 110 -1.64 1.72 7.41
CA SER A 110 -1.55 1.04 8.70
C SER A 110 -2.63 -0.05 8.87
N ALA A 111 -3.85 0.22 8.38
CA ALA A 111 -4.93 -0.75 8.35
C ALA A 111 -4.63 -1.93 7.41
N LEU A 112 -3.96 -1.70 6.27
CA LEU A 112 -3.47 -2.79 5.41
C LEU A 112 -2.47 -3.68 6.16
N GLN A 113 -1.51 -3.09 6.89
CA GLN A 113 -0.53 -3.86 7.68
C GLN A 113 -1.16 -4.64 8.83
N SER A 114 -2.30 -4.16 9.36
CA SER A 114 -3.06 -4.81 10.43
C SER A 114 -4.11 -5.81 9.88
N GLU A 115 -4.15 -6.03 8.56
CA GLU A 115 -5.17 -6.86 7.87
C GLU A 115 -6.62 -6.39 8.11
N GLU A 116 -6.80 -5.13 8.52
CA GLU A 116 -8.10 -4.48 8.77
C GLU A 116 -8.65 -3.91 7.45
N TYR A 117 -8.91 -4.79 6.48
CA TYR A 117 -9.13 -4.40 5.09
C TYR A 117 -10.35 -3.48 4.87
N ASP A 118 -11.44 -3.63 5.62
CA ASP A 118 -12.59 -2.73 5.51
C ASP A 118 -12.24 -1.30 5.95
N THR A 119 -11.42 -1.16 7.00
CA THR A 119 -10.89 0.13 7.46
C THR A 119 -9.94 0.70 6.41
N ALA A 120 -9.04 -0.13 5.85
CA ALA A 120 -8.14 0.28 4.79
C ALA A 120 -8.91 0.81 3.56
N ILE A 121 -9.91 0.07 3.07
CA ILE A 121 -10.74 0.46 1.92
C ILE A 121 -11.43 1.80 2.17
N GLU A 122 -12.04 1.99 3.34
CA GLU A 122 -12.71 3.24 3.68
C GLU A 122 -11.72 4.41 3.68
N HIS A 123 -10.60 4.28 4.39
CA HIS A 123 -9.65 5.37 4.52
C HIS A 123 -8.88 5.67 3.23
N LEU A 124 -8.52 4.66 2.43
CA LEU A 124 -7.90 4.88 1.11
C LEU A 124 -8.87 5.55 0.13
N ARG A 125 -10.17 5.22 0.17
CA ARG A 125 -11.20 5.93 -0.63
C ARG A 125 -11.34 7.38 -0.21
N GLN A 126 -11.36 7.67 1.10
CA GLN A 126 -11.35 9.04 1.60
C GLN A 126 -10.07 9.78 1.15
N SER A 127 -8.91 9.12 1.21
CA SER A 127 -7.65 9.69 0.72
C SER A 127 -7.74 10.07 -0.75
N ALA A 128 -8.15 9.15 -1.61
CA ALA A 128 -8.34 9.41 -3.03
C ALA A 128 -9.34 10.54 -3.29
N GLN A 129 -10.44 10.61 -2.55
CA GLN A 129 -11.43 11.69 -2.68
C GLN A 129 -10.85 13.07 -2.32
N TRP A 130 -10.08 13.15 -1.24
CA TRP A 130 -9.43 14.41 -0.81
C TRP A 130 -8.27 14.81 -1.72
N ALA A 131 -7.58 13.83 -2.31
CA ALA A 131 -6.53 14.04 -3.31
C ALA A 131 -7.03 14.72 -4.59
N GLU A 132 -8.33 14.63 -4.90
CA GLU A 132 -8.95 15.31 -6.04
C GLU A 132 -9.44 16.74 -5.73
N GLN A 133 -9.41 17.17 -4.47
CA GLN A 133 -9.88 18.51 -4.10
C GLN A 133 -8.83 19.60 -4.38
N ASP A 134 -9.32 20.82 -4.67
CA ASP A 134 -8.46 22.00 -4.82
C ASP A 134 -7.59 22.21 -3.57
N GLY A 135 -6.27 22.28 -3.78
CA GLY A 135 -5.28 22.43 -2.72
C GLY A 135 -4.55 21.14 -2.32
N ALA A 136 -4.97 19.98 -2.82
CA ALA A 136 -4.16 18.76 -2.76
C ALA A 136 -3.02 18.83 -3.79
N VAL A 137 -1.77 18.65 -3.35
CA VAL A 137 -0.58 18.69 -4.20
C VAL A 137 -0.07 17.27 -4.42
N LEU A 138 -0.65 16.56 -5.39
CA LEU A 138 -0.25 15.21 -5.78
C LEU A 138 -0.06 15.15 -7.30
N SER A 139 0.99 14.49 -7.75
CA SER A 139 1.14 14.15 -9.16
C SER A 139 0.05 13.14 -9.57
N PRO A 140 -0.30 13.05 -10.87
CA PRO A 140 -1.20 12.01 -11.34
C PRO A 140 -0.75 10.60 -10.96
N GLU A 141 0.56 10.36 -10.87
CA GLU A 141 1.14 9.08 -10.47
C GLU A 141 0.92 8.77 -8.99
N GLN A 142 1.04 9.76 -8.11
CA GLN A 142 0.73 9.56 -6.69
C GLN A 142 -0.76 9.30 -6.48
N LYS A 143 -1.64 9.96 -7.25
CA LYS A 143 -3.08 9.70 -7.24
C LYS A 143 -3.42 8.29 -7.73
N LEU A 144 -2.71 7.84 -8.77
CA LEU A 144 -2.80 6.47 -9.27
C LEU A 144 -2.46 5.49 -8.12
N GLY A 145 -1.31 5.66 -7.47
CA GLY A 145 -0.84 4.78 -6.39
C GLY A 145 -1.86 4.60 -5.24
N ILE A 146 -2.47 5.68 -4.75
CA ILE A 146 -3.52 5.59 -3.72
C ILE A 146 -4.69 4.70 -4.20
N ARG A 147 -5.06 4.81 -5.48
CA ARG A 147 -6.14 4.00 -6.06
C ARG A 147 -5.70 2.56 -6.30
N GLU A 148 -4.44 2.28 -6.59
CA GLU A 148 -3.93 0.91 -6.69
C GLU A 148 -4.08 0.18 -5.35
N GLU A 149 -3.76 0.86 -4.24
CA GLU A 149 -3.93 0.32 -2.90
C GLU A 149 -5.38 0.02 -2.54
N ILE A 150 -6.35 0.81 -3.04
CA ILE A 150 -7.79 0.48 -2.89
C ILE A 150 -8.09 -0.86 -3.58
N GLY A 151 -7.56 -1.05 -4.80
CA GLY A 151 -7.73 -2.29 -5.56
C GLY A 151 -7.11 -3.49 -4.86
N TYR A 152 -5.92 -3.30 -4.28
CA TYR A 152 -5.24 -4.30 -3.45
C TYR A 152 -6.05 -4.64 -2.19
N ALA A 153 -6.48 -3.64 -1.42
CA ALA A 153 -7.28 -3.84 -0.21
C ALA A 153 -8.59 -4.60 -0.49
N LEU A 154 -9.25 -4.30 -1.62
CA LEU A 154 -10.44 -5.03 -2.06
C LEU A 154 -10.14 -6.49 -2.42
N HIS A 155 -8.99 -6.77 -3.03
CA HIS A 155 -8.55 -8.12 -3.34
C HIS A 155 -8.32 -8.92 -2.06
N GLU A 156 -7.52 -8.40 -1.13
CA GLU A 156 -7.20 -9.07 0.13
C GLU A 156 -8.46 -9.30 1.00
N ALA A 157 -9.44 -8.40 0.94
CA ALA A 157 -10.75 -8.59 1.57
C ALA A 157 -11.63 -9.68 0.92
N GLY A 158 -11.16 -10.34 -0.15
CA GLY A 158 -11.94 -11.30 -0.95
C GLY A 158 -13.04 -10.66 -1.78
N ARG A 159 -13.06 -9.33 -1.93
CA ARG A 159 -14.07 -8.56 -2.68
C ARG A 159 -13.66 -8.45 -4.15
N PHE A 160 -13.33 -9.58 -4.76
CA PHE A 160 -12.71 -9.66 -6.10
C PHE A 160 -13.51 -8.99 -7.20
N ALA A 161 -14.85 -9.06 -7.16
CA ALA A 161 -15.70 -8.38 -8.13
C ALA A 161 -15.60 -6.85 -8.05
N GLU A 162 -15.51 -6.30 -6.84
CA GLU A 162 -15.30 -4.87 -6.63
C GLU A 162 -13.88 -4.45 -7.00
N ALA A 163 -12.89 -5.26 -6.63
CA ALA A 163 -11.49 -5.05 -7.01
C ALA A 163 -11.32 -5.03 -8.54
N LEU A 164 -11.95 -5.98 -9.25
CA LEU A 164 -11.95 -6.06 -10.71
C LEU A 164 -12.55 -4.79 -11.33
N ALA A 165 -13.75 -4.40 -10.91
CA ALA A 165 -14.42 -3.20 -11.44
C ALA A 165 -13.61 -1.92 -11.17
N HIS A 166 -13.07 -1.79 -9.96
CA HIS A 166 -12.21 -0.65 -9.58
C HIS A 166 -10.94 -0.59 -10.43
N ASN A 167 -10.23 -1.71 -10.57
CA ASN A 167 -8.99 -1.78 -11.34
C ASN A 167 -9.22 -1.60 -12.86
N GLN A 168 -10.39 -1.97 -13.38
CA GLN A 168 -10.74 -1.75 -14.79
C GLN A 168 -10.90 -0.24 -15.07
N GLN A 169 -11.59 0.47 -14.18
CA GLN A 169 -11.69 1.91 -14.26
C GLN A 169 -10.32 2.57 -14.09
N LEU A 170 -9.53 2.11 -13.12
CA LEU A 170 -8.19 2.62 -12.86
C LEU A 170 -7.25 2.46 -14.06
N LEU A 171 -7.29 1.30 -14.74
CA LEU A 171 -6.52 1.06 -15.95
C LEU A 171 -6.91 2.03 -17.07
N SER A 172 -8.21 2.27 -17.28
CA SER A 172 -8.71 3.23 -18.28
C SER A 172 -8.23 4.65 -17.99
N ASP A 173 -8.26 5.06 -16.71
CA ASP A 173 -7.81 6.39 -16.29
C ASP A 173 -6.29 6.53 -16.47
N ALA A 174 -5.52 5.50 -16.08
CA ALA A 174 -4.07 5.46 -16.23
C ALA A 174 -3.64 5.52 -17.70
N GLN A 175 -4.30 4.76 -18.58
CA GLN A 175 -4.05 4.81 -20.02
C GLN A 175 -4.33 6.19 -20.60
N SER A 176 -5.38 6.86 -20.11
CA SER A 176 -5.72 8.22 -20.54
C SER A 176 -4.70 9.26 -20.08
N ALA A 177 -4.16 9.09 -18.87
CA ALA A 177 -3.20 10.02 -18.26
C ALA A 177 -1.76 9.83 -18.76
N PHE A 178 -1.36 8.59 -19.06
CA PHE A 178 0.03 8.22 -19.28
C PHE A 178 0.32 7.52 -20.61
N GLY A 179 -0.71 7.10 -21.34
CA GLY A 179 -0.60 6.28 -22.54
C GLY A 179 -0.68 4.78 -22.25
N SER A 180 -0.74 3.94 -23.29
CA SER A 180 -1.12 2.53 -23.19
C SER A 180 -0.03 1.50 -23.52
N ASP A 181 0.97 1.86 -24.33
CA ASP A 181 1.74 0.83 -25.05
C ASP A 181 3.12 0.54 -24.43
N LYS A 182 3.64 1.45 -23.60
CA LYS A 182 5.00 1.38 -23.02
C LYS A 182 5.09 2.04 -21.65
N ASP A 183 3.99 2.04 -20.91
CA ASP A 183 4.01 2.59 -19.55
C ASP A 183 4.09 1.46 -18.53
N VAL A 184 5.21 1.39 -17.82
CA VAL A 184 5.50 0.35 -16.83
C VAL A 184 4.47 0.31 -15.70
N ARG A 185 3.84 1.44 -15.38
CA ARG A 185 2.82 1.55 -14.32
C ARG A 185 1.59 0.68 -14.61
N LEU A 186 1.28 0.45 -15.89
CA LEU A 186 0.13 -0.39 -16.26
C LEU A 186 0.36 -1.87 -15.93
N SER A 187 1.62 -2.32 -15.81
CA SER A 187 1.93 -3.73 -15.58
C SER A 187 1.32 -4.24 -14.28
N GLY A 188 1.45 -3.48 -13.18
CA GLY A 188 0.86 -3.82 -11.88
C GLY A 188 -0.67 -3.87 -11.93
N LEU A 189 -1.30 -2.88 -12.56
CA LEU A 189 -2.75 -2.85 -12.74
C LEU A 189 -3.28 -4.04 -13.53
N ILE A 190 -2.64 -4.38 -14.65
CA ILE A 190 -3.06 -5.49 -15.51
C ILE A 190 -2.84 -6.82 -14.77
N ASN A 191 -1.78 -6.94 -13.98
CA ASN A 191 -1.57 -8.10 -13.12
C ASN A 191 -2.71 -8.26 -12.09
N ASN A 192 -3.07 -7.18 -11.39
CA ASN A 192 -4.15 -7.22 -10.40
C ASN A 192 -5.50 -7.57 -11.04
N LEU A 193 -5.76 -7.10 -12.26
CA LEU A 193 -6.92 -7.49 -13.05
C LEU A 193 -6.94 -8.98 -13.39
N ALA A 194 -5.79 -9.53 -13.79
CA ALA A 194 -5.66 -10.96 -14.06
C ALA A 194 -5.95 -11.80 -12.81
N GLN A 195 -5.38 -11.41 -11.67
CA GLN A 195 -5.60 -12.10 -10.39
C GLN A 195 -7.06 -12.02 -9.94
N ASN A 196 -7.68 -10.84 -10.01
CA ASN A 196 -9.10 -10.68 -9.66
C ASN A 196 -10.02 -11.54 -10.55
N ALA A 197 -9.74 -11.60 -11.86
CA ALA A 197 -10.49 -12.45 -12.77
C ALA A 197 -10.27 -13.95 -12.50
N TYR A 198 -9.04 -14.33 -12.14
CA TYR A 198 -8.70 -15.70 -11.74
C TYR A 198 -9.47 -16.14 -10.48
N GLU A 199 -9.48 -15.31 -9.44
CA GLU A 199 -10.20 -15.60 -8.18
C GLU A 199 -11.73 -15.69 -8.37
N LEU A 200 -12.26 -15.00 -9.38
CA LEU A 200 -13.67 -15.11 -9.79
C LEU A 200 -13.96 -16.34 -10.66
N GLY A 201 -12.95 -17.15 -10.99
CA GLY A 201 -13.04 -18.30 -11.88
C GLY A 201 -13.15 -17.93 -13.37
N ASP A 202 -13.03 -16.65 -13.74
CA ASP A 202 -12.99 -16.23 -15.15
C ASP A 202 -11.57 -16.35 -15.71
N HIS A 203 -11.15 -17.61 -15.89
CA HIS A 203 -9.83 -17.94 -16.41
C HIS A 203 -9.64 -17.43 -17.85
N ALA A 204 -10.72 -17.20 -18.60
CA ALA A 204 -10.64 -16.65 -19.95
C ALA A 204 -10.25 -15.18 -19.91
N GLN A 205 -10.87 -14.40 -19.04
CA GLN A 205 -10.52 -13.00 -18.84
C GLN A 205 -9.14 -12.84 -18.20
N ALA A 206 -8.78 -13.68 -17.22
CA ALA A 206 -7.43 -13.69 -16.63
C ALA A 206 -6.34 -13.90 -17.71
N ARG A 207 -6.53 -14.86 -18.62
CA ARG A 207 -5.61 -15.08 -19.77
C ARG A 207 -5.50 -13.85 -20.67
N GLN A 208 -6.59 -13.11 -20.91
CA GLN A 208 -6.56 -11.91 -21.74
C GLN A 208 -5.71 -10.81 -21.08
N TYR A 209 -5.88 -10.57 -19.78
CA TYR A 209 -5.07 -9.62 -19.05
C TYR A 209 -3.58 -10.04 -19.01
N LEU A 210 -3.28 -11.31 -18.75
CA LEU A 210 -1.89 -11.79 -18.80
C LEU A 210 -1.28 -11.64 -20.20
N ALA A 211 -2.04 -11.87 -21.28
CA ALA A 211 -1.55 -11.64 -22.64
C ALA A 211 -1.27 -10.15 -22.90
N GLN A 212 -2.10 -9.25 -22.38
CA GLN A 212 -1.87 -7.81 -22.43
C GLN A 212 -0.59 -7.42 -21.67
N ARG A 213 -0.39 -7.96 -20.46
CA ARG A 213 0.81 -7.70 -19.64
C ARG A 213 2.08 -8.24 -20.30
N LEU A 214 2.01 -9.42 -20.95
CA LEU A 214 3.13 -10.00 -21.68
C LEU A 214 3.55 -9.10 -22.85
N ALA A 215 2.58 -8.59 -23.61
CA ALA A 215 2.84 -7.66 -24.70
C ALA A 215 3.47 -6.35 -24.20
N LEU A 216 3.02 -5.84 -23.05
CA LEU A 216 3.62 -4.67 -22.41
C LEU A 216 5.07 -4.92 -21.99
N GLY A 217 5.35 -6.03 -21.29
CA GLY A 217 6.72 -6.40 -20.90
C GLY A 217 7.66 -6.53 -22.09
N GLN A 218 7.21 -7.15 -23.18
CA GLN A 218 7.95 -7.24 -24.44
C GLN A 218 8.21 -5.87 -25.07
N ALA A 219 7.22 -4.96 -25.07
CA ALA A 219 7.35 -3.62 -25.61
C ALA A 219 8.29 -2.71 -24.80
N LEU A 220 8.40 -2.99 -23.49
CA LEU A 220 9.30 -2.34 -22.54
C LEU A 220 10.72 -2.93 -22.55
N HIS A 221 10.91 -4.12 -23.14
CA HIS A 221 12.13 -4.92 -22.99
C HIS A 221 12.45 -5.22 -21.51
N ASP A 222 11.41 -5.50 -20.72
CA ASP A 222 11.51 -5.84 -19.31
C ASP A 222 11.33 -7.36 -19.13
N ASP A 223 12.45 -8.07 -19.07
CA ASP A 223 12.47 -9.53 -18.92
C ASP A 223 11.85 -9.97 -17.58
N GLY A 224 11.87 -9.14 -16.53
CA GLY A 224 11.24 -9.44 -15.25
C GLY A 224 9.72 -9.54 -15.39
N ILE A 225 9.09 -8.55 -16.04
CA ILE A 225 7.65 -8.58 -16.35
C ILE A 225 7.31 -9.78 -17.24
N VAL A 226 8.14 -10.05 -18.26
CA VAL A 226 7.91 -11.17 -19.18
C VAL A 226 7.97 -12.52 -18.45
N LEU A 227 9.02 -12.75 -17.65
CA LEU A 227 9.23 -14.00 -16.92
C LEU A 227 8.12 -14.29 -15.91
N ASP A 228 7.72 -13.28 -15.13
CA ASP A 228 6.63 -13.40 -14.17
C ASP A 228 5.28 -13.64 -14.87
N THR A 229 5.00 -12.94 -15.97
CA THR A 229 3.76 -13.13 -16.73
C THR A 229 3.69 -14.52 -17.36
N LEU A 230 4.79 -15.03 -17.92
CA LEU A 230 4.86 -16.39 -18.45
C LEU A 230 4.65 -17.45 -17.37
N PHE A 231 5.14 -17.21 -16.14
CA PHE A 231 4.91 -18.09 -15.00
C PHE A 231 3.42 -18.20 -14.69
N GLN A 232 2.75 -17.06 -14.52
CA GLN A 232 1.32 -17.01 -14.22
C GLN A 232 0.45 -17.64 -15.32
N GLN A 233 0.79 -17.40 -16.60
CA GLN A 233 0.11 -18.08 -17.71
C GLN A 233 0.35 -19.59 -17.70
N GLY A 234 1.55 -20.04 -17.33
CA GLY A 234 1.92 -21.46 -17.24
C GLY A 234 1.13 -22.19 -16.15
N VAL A 235 1.02 -21.57 -14.97
CA VAL A 235 0.18 -22.06 -13.86
C VAL A 235 -1.28 -22.17 -14.30
N LEU A 236 -1.84 -21.10 -14.87
CA LEU A 236 -3.23 -21.07 -15.32
C LEU A 236 -3.53 -22.11 -16.42
N ALA A 237 -2.58 -22.36 -17.32
CA ALA A 237 -2.68 -23.41 -18.34
C ALA A 237 -2.66 -24.81 -17.71
N HIS A 238 -1.78 -25.05 -16.73
CA HIS A 238 -1.69 -26.33 -16.04
C HIS A 238 -2.98 -26.66 -15.25
N GLU A 239 -3.52 -25.68 -14.53
CA GLU A 239 -4.78 -25.80 -13.79
C GLU A 239 -5.98 -26.00 -14.73
N GLY A 240 -5.95 -25.36 -15.90
CA GLY A 240 -6.93 -25.58 -16.97
C GLY A 240 -6.78 -26.92 -17.71
N GLY A 241 -5.78 -27.74 -17.38
CA GLY A 241 -5.51 -29.03 -18.00
C GLY A 241 -4.76 -28.97 -19.34
N ASP A 242 -4.32 -27.80 -19.77
CA ASP A 242 -3.49 -27.63 -20.98
C ASP A 242 -1.99 -27.76 -20.63
N SER A 243 -1.60 -29.00 -20.33
CA SER A 243 -0.21 -29.38 -20.05
C SER A 243 0.77 -29.01 -21.16
N ALA A 244 0.32 -29.05 -22.42
CA ALA A 244 1.17 -28.72 -23.55
C ALA A 244 1.52 -27.23 -23.57
N LEU A 245 0.52 -26.36 -23.37
CA LEU A 245 0.72 -24.92 -23.26
C LEU A 245 1.54 -24.57 -22.02
N ALA A 246 1.21 -25.15 -20.86
CA ALA A 246 1.96 -24.91 -19.62
C ALA A 246 3.46 -25.19 -19.79
N ARG A 247 3.80 -26.38 -20.32
CA ARG A 247 5.19 -26.75 -20.59
C ARG A 247 5.88 -25.79 -21.55
N SER A 248 5.19 -25.38 -22.62
CA SER A 248 5.75 -24.42 -23.59
C SER A 248 6.05 -23.07 -22.95
N LEU A 249 5.19 -22.57 -22.05
CA LEU A 249 5.39 -21.31 -21.34
C LEU A 249 6.57 -21.37 -20.36
N PHE A 250 6.70 -22.45 -19.58
CA PHE A 250 7.86 -22.63 -18.70
C PHE A 250 9.18 -22.82 -19.47
N GLN A 251 9.16 -23.50 -20.61
CA GLN A 251 10.33 -23.60 -21.51
C GLN A 251 10.76 -22.23 -22.05
N GLN A 252 9.81 -21.33 -22.35
CA GLN A 252 10.13 -19.96 -22.73
C GLN A 252 10.82 -19.20 -21.58
N ARG A 253 10.38 -19.39 -20.33
CA ARG A 253 11.08 -18.79 -19.17
C ARG A 253 12.53 -19.25 -19.07
N VAL A 254 12.78 -20.57 -19.18
CA VAL A 254 14.14 -21.14 -19.17
C VAL A 254 14.99 -20.55 -20.30
N ALA A 255 14.43 -20.40 -21.50
CA ALA A 255 15.17 -19.83 -22.63
C ALA A 255 15.57 -18.36 -22.39
N ILE A 256 14.70 -17.56 -21.77
CA ILE A 256 15.00 -16.17 -21.40
C ILE A 256 16.06 -16.12 -20.30
N ALA A 257 15.91 -16.92 -19.23
CA ALA A 257 16.89 -17.00 -18.14
C ALA A 257 18.27 -17.46 -18.61
N HIS A 258 18.33 -18.44 -19.52
CA HIS A 258 19.58 -18.86 -20.13
C HIS A 258 20.21 -17.75 -20.98
N ALA A 259 19.40 -16.96 -21.70
CA ALA A 259 19.89 -15.85 -22.51
C ALA A 259 20.39 -14.65 -21.68
N SER A 260 19.87 -14.46 -20.45
CA SER A 260 20.34 -13.39 -19.56
C SER A 260 21.71 -13.70 -18.93
N GLY A 261 22.08 -14.97 -18.82
CA GLY A 261 23.31 -15.40 -18.14
C GLY A 261 23.25 -15.31 -16.62
N ASP A 262 22.03 -15.23 -16.07
CA ASP A 262 21.77 -15.27 -14.63
C ASP A 262 21.58 -16.74 -14.20
N ASP A 263 22.63 -17.31 -13.60
CA ASP A 263 22.67 -18.72 -13.19
C ASP A 263 21.63 -19.04 -12.10
N ASP A 264 21.33 -18.08 -11.21
CA ASP A 264 20.35 -18.27 -10.14
C ASP A 264 18.93 -18.33 -10.72
N LEU A 265 18.62 -17.40 -11.63
CA LEU A 265 17.35 -17.37 -12.36
C LEU A 265 17.18 -18.61 -13.26
N LEU A 266 18.25 -19.06 -13.92
CA LEU A 266 18.22 -20.28 -14.72
C LEU A 266 17.87 -21.49 -13.85
N ALA A 267 18.53 -21.65 -12.70
CA ALA A 267 18.25 -22.74 -11.78
C ALA A 267 16.80 -22.71 -11.26
N GLU A 268 16.26 -21.53 -10.91
CA GLU A 268 14.86 -21.36 -10.48
C GLU A 268 13.86 -21.78 -11.58
N THR A 269 14.06 -21.30 -12.80
CA THR A 269 13.17 -21.59 -13.94
C THR A 269 13.21 -23.06 -14.35
N GLU A 270 14.39 -23.70 -14.31
CA GLU A 270 14.54 -25.14 -14.55
C GLU A 270 13.87 -25.99 -13.46
N ALA A 271 14.03 -25.61 -12.19
CA ALA A 271 13.37 -26.28 -11.07
C ALA A 271 11.84 -26.24 -11.22
N THR A 272 11.28 -25.08 -11.60
CA THR A 272 9.84 -24.92 -11.85
C THR A 272 9.35 -25.85 -12.97
N LEU A 273 10.11 -25.95 -14.08
CA LEU A 273 9.77 -26.83 -15.21
C LEU A 273 9.86 -28.32 -14.83
N ALA A 274 10.85 -28.68 -14.01
CA ALA A 274 11.01 -30.04 -13.50
C ALA A 274 9.82 -30.43 -12.60
N GLU A 275 9.42 -29.56 -11.66
CA GLU A 275 8.26 -29.79 -10.79
C GLU A 275 6.97 -30.01 -11.59
N LEU A 276 6.72 -29.20 -12.62
CA LEU A 276 5.58 -29.41 -13.52
C LEU A 276 5.63 -30.82 -14.14
N THR A 277 6.79 -31.23 -14.65
CA THR A 277 6.97 -32.51 -15.34
C THR A 277 6.72 -33.70 -14.41
N GLU A 278 7.18 -33.62 -13.15
CA GLU A 278 6.94 -34.65 -12.14
C GLU A 278 5.45 -34.76 -11.76
N ARG A 279 4.78 -33.62 -11.60
CA ARG A 279 3.32 -33.56 -11.33
C ARG A 279 2.52 -34.19 -12.46
N GLU A 280 2.92 -33.99 -13.71
CA GLU A 280 2.27 -34.58 -14.88
C GLU A 280 2.45 -36.10 -14.98
N GLN A 281 3.60 -36.63 -14.54
CA GLN A 281 3.87 -38.07 -14.52
C GLN A 281 3.16 -38.81 -13.37
N SER A 282 2.75 -38.06 -12.34
CA SER A 282 2.11 -38.61 -11.13
C SER A 282 0.58 -38.64 -11.19
N ARG A 283 -0.04 -38.19 -12.29
CA ARG A 283 -1.50 -38.20 -12.55
C ARG A 283 -1.89 -39.38 -13.42
#